data_AF-A0A3B0UBE7-F1
#
_entry.id   AF-A0A3B0UBE7-F1
#
_cell.length_a   1.000
_cell.length_b   1.000
_cell.length_c   1.000
_cell.angle_alpha   90.00
_cell.angle_beta   90.00
_cell.angle_gamma   90.00
#
_symmetry.space_group_name_H-M   'P 1'
#
loop_
_entity.id
_entity.type
_entity.pdbx_description
1 polymer ?
#
loop_
_entity_poly.entity_id
_entity_poly.type
_entity_poly.pdbx_seq_one_letter_code
_entity_poly.pdbx_strand_id
1 'polypeptide(L)' 'MIANNIFKAIGDFCTNVLFQPFDALRFMTNWWAQNTINWILVVIAFTAFIYWITELKKYRNSANE' A
#
# COMPACT_ATOMS: atom_id res chain seq x y z
N MET A 1 -20.87 11.93 28.71
CA MET A 1 -20.05 10.70 28.68
C MET A 1 -18.83 10.95 27.80
N ILE A 2 -17.68 11.30 28.41
CA ILE A 2 -16.47 11.78 27.69
C ILE A 2 -15.94 10.74 26.69
N ALA A 3 -16.06 9.44 26.99
CA ALA A 3 -15.69 8.37 26.08
C ALA A 3 -16.35 8.47 24.70
N ASN A 4 -17.67 8.75 24.64
CA ASN A 4 -18.37 8.94 23.36
C ASN A 4 -17.82 10.13 22.55
N ASN A 5 -17.33 11.17 23.21
CA ASN A 5 -16.78 12.33 22.54
C ASN A 5 -15.39 12.03 21.95
N ILE A 6 -14.56 11.24 22.65
CA ILE A 6 -13.24 10.82 22.14
C ILE A 6 -13.42 9.90 20.93
N PHE A 7 -14.29 8.89 21.01
CA PHE A 7 -14.55 8.00 19.87
C PHE A 7 -15.17 8.73 18.67
N LYS A 8 -16.02 9.72 18.91
CA LYS A 8 -16.58 10.57 17.84
C LYS A 8 -15.49 11.43 17.18
N ALA A 9 -14.60 12.04 17.96
CA ALA A 9 -13.49 12.84 17.44
C ALA A 9 -12.51 11.99 16.61
N ILE A 10 -12.22 10.76 17.07
CA ILE A 10 -11.41 9.81 16.30
C ILE A 10 -12.12 9.42 15.00
N GLY A 11 -13.42 9.16 15.06
CA GLY A 11 -14.24 8.87 13.88
C GLY A 11 -14.17 10.01 12.84
N ASP A 12 -14.43 11.24 13.26
CA ASP A 12 -14.36 12.42 12.40
C ASP A 12 -12.96 12.65 11.82
N PHE A 13 -11.91 12.42 12.62
CA PHE A 13 -10.54 12.52 12.13
C PHE A 13 -10.26 11.46 11.05
N CYS A 14 -10.66 10.21 11.28
CA CYS A 14 -10.45 9.15 10.31
C CYS A 14 -11.22 9.40 9.00
N THR A 15 -12.51 9.76 9.08
CA THR A 15 -13.33 9.94 7.88
C THR A 15 -13.04 11.24 7.14
N ASN A 16 -12.94 12.35 7.86
CA ASN A 16 -12.91 13.68 7.23
C ASN A 16 -11.49 14.22 7.02
N VAL A 17 -10.47 13.63 7.67
CA VAL A 17 -9.07 14.07 7.55
C VAL A 17 -8.21 12.97 6.96
N LEU A 18 -8.08 11.83 7.65
CA LEU A 18 -7.15 10.77 7.27
C LEU A 18 -7.54 10.10 5.93
N PHE A 19 -8.83 9.85 5.73
CA PHE A 19 -9.33 9.14 4.55
C PHE A 19 -9.84 10.06 3.44
N GLN A 20 -9.77 11.37 3.59
CA GLN A 20 -10.13 12.32 2.54
C GLN A 20 -9.44 12.05 1.19
N PRO A 21 -8.15 11.68 1.13
CA PRO A 21 -7.50 11.32 -0.14
C PRO A 21 -8.10 10.06 -0.78
N PHE A 22 -8.52 9.07 0.03
CA PHE A 22 -9.13 7.84 -0.46
C PHE A 22 -10.54 8.08 -1.01
N ASP A 23 -11.31 8.99 -0.40
CA ASP A 23 -12.59 9.42 -0.95
C ASP A 23 -12.41 10.13 -2.30
N ALA A 24 -11.39 10.99 -2.44
CA ALA A 24 -11.09 11.63 -3.72
C ALA A 24 -10.71 10.61 -4.81
N LEU A 25 -9.93 9.58 -4.47
CA LEU A 25 -9.59 8.50 -5.39
C LEU A 25 -10.80 7.63 -5.77
N ARG A 26 -11.75 7.41 -4.84
CA ARG A 26 -12.94 6.59 -5.07
C ARG A 26 -13.85 7.15 -6.17
N PHE A 27 -13.97 8.47 -6.26
CA PHE A 27 -14.83 9.13 -7.25
C PHE A 27 -14.10 9.46 -8.56
N MET A 28 -12.85 9.03 -8.70
CA MET A 28 -12.06 9.27 -9.89
C MET A 28 -12.55 8.41 -11.05
N THR A 29 -12.84 9.01 -12.21
CA THR A 29 -13.34 8.30 -13.39
C THR A 29 -12.23 7.66 -14.23
N ASN A 30 -11.00 8.18 -14.11
CA ASN A 30 -9.84 7.63 -14.79
C ASN A 30 -9.34 6.38 -14.06
N TRP A 31 -9.57 5.21 -14.67
CA TRP A 31 -9.19 3.92 -14.12
C TRP A 31 -7.69 3.80 -13.81
N TRP A 32 -6.82 4.35 -14.66
CA TRP A 32 -5.37 4.29 -14.45
C TRP A 32 -4.95 5.09 -13.22
N ALA A 33 -5.48 6.30 -13.09
CA ALA A 33 -5.17 7.19 -11.98
C ALA A 33 -5.71 6.65 -10.65
N GLN A 34 -6.93 6.10 -10.63
CA GLN A 34 -7.53 5.45 -9.45
C GLN A 34 -6.69 4.26 -8.95
N ASN A 35 -6.06 3.52 -9.86
CA ASN A 35 -5.24 2.35 -9.54
C ASN A 35 -3.75 2.64 -9.32
N THR A 36 -3.32 3.91 -9.30
CA THR A 36 -1.89 4.26 -9.21
C THR A 36 -1.19 3.63 -8.00
N ILE A 37 -1.85 3.62 -6.84
CA ILE A 37 -1.30 3.01 -5.60
C ILE A 37 -1.13 1.49 -5.79
N ASN A 38 -2.10 0.81 -6.41
CA ASN A 38 -2.02 -0.62 -6.70
C ASN A 38 -0.83 -0.92 -7.62
N TRP A 39 -0.64 -0.10 -8.67
CA TRP A 39 0.50 -0.24 -9.58
C TRP A 39 1.84 -0.08 -8.86
N ILE A 40 1.97 0.89 -7.96
CA ILE A 40 3.19 1.09 -7.16
C ILE A 40 3.47 -0.15 -6.30
N LEU A 41 2.46 -0.68 -5.60
CA LEU A 41 2.61 -1.86 -4.75
C LEU A 41 3.01 -3.10 -5.56
N VAL A 42 2.40 -3.29 -6.73
CA VAL A 42 2.76 -4.37 -7.66
C VAL A 42 4.23 -4.25 -8.08
N VAL A 43 4.69 -3.07 -8.47
CA VAL A 43 6.09 -2.86 -8.88
C VAL A 43 7.06 -3.14 -7.73
N ILE A 44 6.76 -2.69 -6.51
CA ILE A 44 7.58 -2.96 -5.33
C ILE A 44 7.66 -4.46 -5.05
N ALA A 45 6.51 -5.15 -5.05
CA ALA A 45 6.45 -6.58 -4.81
C ALA A 45 7.22 -7.38 -5.86
N PHE A 46 7.06 -7.04 -7.15
CA PHE A 46 7.81 -7.68 -8.24
C PHE A 46 9.31 -7.44 -8.13
N THR A 47 9.74 -6.22 -7.78
CA THR A 47 11.16 -5.89 -7.61
C THR A 47 11.77 -6.70 -6.46
N ALA A 48 11.08 -6.78 -5.31
CA ALA A 48 11.51 -7.60 -4.19
C ALA A 48 11.58 -9.09 -4.59
N PHE A 49 10.58 -9.59 -5.31
CA PHE A 49 10.56 -10.99 -5.76
C PHE A 49 11.73 -11.33 -6.70
N ILE A 50 12.03 -10.45 -7.67
CA ILE A 50 13.17 -10.62 -8.60
C ILE A 50 14.49 -10.60 -7.82
N TYR A 51 14.64 -9.67 -6.87
CA TYR A 51 15.82 -9.61 -6.00
C TYR A 51 16.01 -10.93 -5.25
N TRP A 52 14.97 -11.43 -4.59
CA TRP A 52 15.04 -12.67 -3.80
C TRP A 52 15.39 -13.89 -4.65
N ILE A 53 14.78 -14.06 -5.83
CA ILE A 53 15.12 -15.17 -6.73
C ILE A 53 16.57 -15.07 -7.20
N THR A 54 17.06 -13.87 -7.46
CA THR A 54 18.43 -13.65 -7.92
C THR A 54 19.42 -14.01 -6.81
N GLU A 55 19.16 -13.63 -5.56
CA GLU A 55 19.97 -14.03 -4.42
C GLU A 55 19.96 -15.54 -4.21
N LEU A 56 18.81 -16.19 -4.25
CA LEU A 56 18.73 -17.66 -4.15
C LEU A 56 19.56 -18.37 -5.22
N LYS A 57 19.57 -17.85 -6.45
CA LYS A 57 20.42 -18.40 -7.53
C LYS A 57 21.91 -18.23 -7.25
N LYS A 58 22.33 -17.08 -6.70
CA LYS A 58 23.73 -16.84 -6.31
C LYS A 58 24.19 -17.84 -5.25
N TYR A 59 23.40 -18.02 -4.19
CA TYR A 59 23.71 -18.98 -3.13
C TYR A 59 23.77 -20.42 -3.63
N ARG A 60 22.88 -20.81 -4.54
CA ARG A 60 22.90 -22.15 -5.14
C ARG A 60 24.15 -22.37 -5.99
N ASN A 61 24.60 -21.36 -6.74
CA ASN A 61 25.79 -21.51 -7.58
C ASN A 61 27.07 -21.52 -6.73
N SER A 62 27.16 -20.66 -5.71
CA SER A 62 28.32 -20.64 -4.79
C SER A 62 28.45 -21.92 -3.95
N ALA A 63 27.37 -22.66 -3.73
CA ALA A 63 27.40 -23.93 -2.99
C ALA A 63 27.79 -25.14 -3.85
N ASN A 64 27.81 -25.00 -5.17
CA ASN A 64 28.20 -26.06 -6.11
C ASN A 64 29.61 -25.83 -6.72
N GLU A 65 30.35 -24.86 -6.19
CA GLU A 65 31.79 -24.64 -6.38
C GLU A 65 32.54 -25.16 -5.15
#